data_AF-A0A0A8ERZ6-F1
#
_entry.id   AF-A0A0A8ERZ6-F1
#
_cell.length_a   1.000
_cell.length_b   1.000
_cell.length_c   1.000
_cell.angle_alpha   90.00
_cell.angle_beta   90.00
_cell.angle_gamma   90.00
#
_symmetry.space_group_name_H-M   'P 1'
#
loop_
_entity.id
_entity.type
_entity.pdbx_description
1 polymer ?
#
loop_
_entity_poly.entity_id
_entity_poly.type
_entity_poly.pdbx_seq_one_letter_code
_entity_poly.pdbx_strand_id
1 'polypeptide(L)'
;MTVTQERLGKLLTREKAQGERAAIKRLLASLGFESPKALTEFVTVQREAEQAALSEIERREQAAAERELQAARREELAAQREQAALRRAALVALGASGEDLVDAERLLATDDEDADEAQIQAAAEALRARRPELFGDVRGPVAAAPAGAPVGRGPSRTTPAQRPGSAGLEMARRRGLLRESGEAR
;
A
#
# COMPACT_ATOMS: atom_id res chain seq x y z
N MET A 1 -30.74 97.22 4.95
CA MET A 1 -30.78 95.87 5.54
C MET A 1 -29.39 95.28 5.50
N THR A 2 -28.69 95.21 6.63
CA THR A 2 -27.32 94.67 6.70
C THR A 2 -27.40 93.16 6.95
N VAL A 3 -26.90 92.38 6.00
CA VAL A 3 -26.76 90.93 6.15
C VAL A 3 -25.54 90.67 7.03
N THR A 4 -25.73 89.97 8.15
CA THR A 4 -24.64 89.64 9.09
C THR A 4 -23.79 88.48 8.57
N GLN A 5 -22.50 88.45 8.93
CA GLN A 5 -21.56 87.40 8.50
C GLN A 5 -22.04 85.99 8.84
N GLU A 6 -22.67 85.77 10.00
CA GLU A 6 -23.26 84.48 10.35
C GLU A 6 -24.38 84.05 9.41
N ARG A 7 -25.15 85.00 8.87
CA ARG A 7 -26.25 84.71 7.94
C ARG A 7 -25.73 84.38 6.55
N LEU A 8 -24.64 85.02 6.13
CA LEU A 8 -23.88 84.66 4.91
C LEU A 8 -23.27 83.26 5.01
N GLY A 9 -22.63 82.92 6.13
CA GLY A 9 -22.07 81.58 6.34
C GLY A 9 -23.11 80.46 6.26
N LYS A 10 -24.31 80.69 6.83
CA LYS A 10 -25.44 79.74 6.74
C LYS A 10 -26.03 79.60 5.33
N LEU A 11 -25.93 80.63 4.49
CA LEU A 11 -26.39 80.57 3.10
C LEU A 11 -25.41 79.80 2.21
N LEU A 12 -24.11 80.07 2.33
CA LEU A 12 -23.06 79.40 1.55
C LEU A 12 -23.00 77.90 1.84
N THR A 13 -23.15 77.49 3.09
CA THR A 13 -23.20 76.07 3.47
C THR A 13 -24.42 75.35 2.89
N ARG A 14 -25.58 76.02 2.83
CA ARG A 14 -26.79 75.49 2.18
C ARG A 14 -26.63 75.38 0.68
N GLU A 15 -26.04 76.38 0.03
CA GLU A 15 -25.78 76.39 -1.41
C GLU A 15 -24.82 75.27 -1.80
N LYS A 16 -23.72 75.09 -1.05
CA LYS A 16 -22.79 73.98 -1.25
C LYS A 16 -23.47 72.62 -1.10
N ALA A 17 -24.26 72.43 -0.05
CA ALA A 17 -25.02 71.19 0.16
C ALA A 17 -26.05 70.92 -0.96
N GLN A 18 -26.64 71.97 -1.54
CA GLN A 18 -27.54 71.83 -2.69
C GLN A 18 -26.78 71.45 -3.97
N GLY A 19 -25.59 72.04 -4.20
CA GLY A 19 -24.71 71.69 -5.33
C GLY A 19 -24.24 70.24 -5.28
N GLU A 20 -23.82 69.76 -4.10
CA GLU A 20 -23.45 68.36 -3.88
C GLU A 20 -24.61 67.40 -4.16
N ARG A 21 -25.81 67.70 -3.65
CA ARG A 21 -27.02 66.90 -3.91
C ARG A 21 -27.39 66.87 -5.40
N ALA A 22 -27.25 68.00 -6.10
CA ALA A 22 -27.51 68.09 -7.54
C ALA A 22 -26.49 67.26 -8.34
N ALA A 23 -25.22 67.27 -7.96
CA ALA A 23 -24.18 66.46 -8.58
C ALA A 23 -24.44 64.96 -8.38
N ILE A 24 -24.78 64.54 -7.15
CA ILE A 24 -25.14 63.14 -6.85
C ILE A 24 -26.36 62.69 -7.67
N LYS A 25 -27.40 63.55 -7.78
CA LYS A 25 -28.59 63.22 -8.58
C LYS A 25 -28.27 63.07 -10.07
N ARG A 26 -27.42 63.93 -10.64
CA ARG A 26 -26.96 63.80 -12.03
C ARG A 26 -26.15 62.53 -12.25
N LEU A 27 -25.26 62.18 -11.33
CA LEU A 27 -24.48 60.96 -11.38
C LEU A 27 -25.39 59.73 -11.38
N LEU A 28 -26.33 59.66 -10.44
CA LEU A 28 -27.30 58.55 -10.37
C LEU A 28 -28.12 58.43 -11.65
N ALA A 29 -28.62 59.55 -12.18
CA ALA A 29 -29.36 59.56 -13.45
C ALA A 29 -28.48 59.09 -14.63
N SER A 30 -27.20 59.51 -14.70
CA SER A 30 -26.27 59.07 -15.74
C SER A 30 -25.93 57.58 -15.67
N LEU A 31 -25.97 57.02 -14.46
CA LEU A 31 -25.78 55.59 -14.20
C LEU A 31 -27.10 54.79 -14.31
N GLY A 32 -28.22 55.46 -14.61
CA GLY A 32 -29.54 54.83 -14.74
C GLY A 32 -30.26 54.49 -13.43
N PHE A 33 -29.78 54.99 -12.29
CA PHE A 33 -30.40 54.75 -10.98
C PHE A 33 -31.35 55.87 -10.58
N GLU A 34 -32.56 55.49 -10.18
CA GLU A 34 -33.59 56.43 -9.73
C GLU A 34 -33.30 57.03 -8.35
N SER A 35 -32.51 56.32 -7.53
CA SER A 35 -32.16 56.75 -6.17
C SER A 35 -30.82 56.15 -5.71
N PRO A 36 -30.16 56.76 -4.70
CA PRO A 36 -28.98 56.17 -4.07
C PRO A 36 -29.25 54.78 -3.48
N LYS A 37 -30.48 54.55 -3.04
CA LYS A 37 -30.92 53.26 -2.49
C LYS A 37 -30.91 52.17 -3.55
N ALA A 38 -31.43 52.45 -4.75
CA ALA A 38 -31.41 51.52 -5.88
C ALA A 38 -29.98 51.13 -6.29
N LEU A 39 -29.04 52.09 -6.27
CA LEU A 39 -27.62 51.81 -6.51
C LEU A 39 -27.03 50.88 -5.43
N THR A 40 -27.38 51.10 -4.17
CA THR A 40 -26.88 50.28 -3.05
C THR A 40 -27.43 48.86 -3.15
N GLU A 41 -28.73 48.71 -3.40
CA GLU A 41 -29.38 47.40 -3.58
C GLU A 41 -28.79 46.63 -4.77
N PHE A 42 -28.51 47.30 -5.90
CA PHE A 42 -27.85 46.67 -7.03
C PHE A 42 -26.45 46.16 -6.68
N VAL A 43 -25.64 46.99 -6.03
CA VAL A 43 -24.27 46.61 -5.63
C VAL A 43 -24.28 45.46 -4.63
N THR A 44 -25.23 45.42 -3.69
CA THR A 44 -25.34 44.31 -2.74
C THR A 44 -25.71 43.01 -3.44
N VAL A 45 -26.72 43.03 -4.33
CA VAL A 45 -27.14 41.85 -5.09
C VAL A 45 -26.01 41.34 -5.99
N GLN A 46 -25.29 42.25 -6.65
CA GLN A 46 -24.16 41.88 -7.51
C GLN A 46 -23.03 41.22 -6.70
N ARG A 47 -22.70 41.77 -5.54
CA ARG A 47 -21.69 41.18 -4.63
C ARG A 47 -22.12 39.82 -4.10
N GLU A 48 -23.38 39.65 -3.73
CA GLU A 48 -23.92 38.37 -3.29
C GLU A 48 -23.88 37.34 -4.42
N ALA A 49 -24.22 37.72 -5.65
CA ALA A 49 -24.14 36.85 -6.82
C ALA A 49 -22.70 36.44 -7.15
N GLU A 50 -21.74 37.37 -7.06
CA GLU A 50 -20.32 37.07 -7.25
C GLU A 50 -19.79 36.14 -6.17
N GLN A 51 -20.13 36.38 -4.90
CA GLN A 51 -19.76 35.49 -3.79
C GLN A 51 -20.38 34.09 -3.95
N ALA A 52 -21.63 34.02 -4.37
CA ALA A 52 -22.30 32.75 -4.64
C ALA A 52 -21.62 32.00 -5.80
N ALA A 53 -21.27 32.69 -6.89
CA ALA A 53 -20.58 32.10 -8.03
C ALA A 53 -19.19 31.58 -7.65
N LEU A 54 -18.42 32.36 -6.88
CA LEU A 54 -17.12 31.90 -6.35
C LEU A 54 -17.30 30.64 -5.49
N SER A 55 -18.30 30.63 -4.60
CA SER A 55 -18.58 29.45 -3.75
C SER A 55 -19.02 28.21 -4.52
N GLU A 56 -19.63 28.38 -5.70
CA GLU A 56 -20.03 27.27 -6.56
C GLU A 56 -18.83 26.72 -7.33
N ILE A 57 -17.95 27.59 -7.82
CA ILE A 57 -16.69 27.21 -8.46
C ILE A 57 -15.82 26.42 -7.47
N GLU A 58 -15.63 26.94 -6.25
CA GLU A 58 -14.88 26.26 -5.19
C GLU A 58 -15.46 24.87 -4.89
N ARG A 59 -16.79 24.73 -4.80
CA ARG A 59 -17.45 23.43 -4.60
C ARG A 59 -17.22 22.47 -5.77
N ARG A 60 -17.22 22.97 -7.00
CA ARG A 60 -16.95 22.14 -8.19
C ARG A 60 -15.50 21.69 -8.25
N GLU A 61 -14.56 22.57 -7.89
CA GLU A 61 -13.14 22.24 -7.80
C GLU A 61 -12.87 21.19 -6.70
N GLN A 62 -13.45 21.36 -5.52
CA GLN A 62 -13.36 20.36 -4.45
C GLN A 62 -13.92 19.01 -4.89
N ALA A 63 -15.09 18.99 -5.53
CA ALA A 63 -15.70 17.76 -6.04
C ALA A 63 -14.87 17.11 -7.17
N ALA A 64 -14.19 17.90 -8.01
CA ALA A 64 -13.28 17.38 -9.02
C ALA A 64 -12.03 16.75 -8.38
N ALA A 65 -11.40 17.45 -7.43
CA ALA A 65 -10.24 16.95 -6.70
C ALA A 65 -10.56 15.66 -5.93
N GLU A 66 -11.73 15.56 -5.30
CA GLU A 66 -12.17 14.33 -4.63
C GLU A 66 -12.36 13.17 -5.62
N ARG A 67 -12.89 13.43 -6.82
CA ARG A 67 -13.04 12.40 -7.85
C ARG A 67 -11.70 11.92 -8.38
N GLU A 68 -10.75 12.83 -8.58
CA GLU A 68 -9.37 12.49 -8.98
C GLU A 68 -8.68 11.64 -7.92
N LEU A 69 -8.78 12.01 -6.63
CA LEU A 69 -8.26 11.20 -5.53
C LEU A 69 -8.90 9.81 -5.46
N GLN A 70 -10.21 9.72 -5.70
CA GLN A 70 -10.90 8.42 -5.74
C GLN A 70 -10.49 7.58 -6.93
N ALA A 71 -10.26 8.19 -8.10
CA ALA A 71 -9.77 7.51 -9.29
C ALA A 71 -8.35 6.98 -9.07
N ALA A 72 -7.43 7.83 -8.58
CA ALA A 72 -6.06 7.45 -8.25
C ALA A 72 -6.02 6.27 -7.27
N ARG A 73 -6.81 6.30 -6.20
CA ARG A 73 -6.91 5.17 -5.25
C ARG A 73 -7.40 3.88 -5.90
N ARG A 74 -8.32 3.97 -6.87
CA ARG A 74 -8.81 2.78 -7.59
C ARG A 74 -7.75 2.22 -8.52
N GLU A 75 -6.99 3.08 -9.17
CA GLU A 75 -5.88 2.69 -10.03
C GLU A 75 -4.75 2.06 -9.22
N GLU A 76 -4.37 2.64 -8.09
CA GLU A 76 -3.39 2.05 -7.15
C GLU A 76 -3.83 0.66 -6.67
N LEU A 77 -5.08 0.50 -6.26
CA LEU A 77 -5.61 -0.79 -5.85
C LEU A 77 -5.66 -1.81 -7.00
N ALA A 78 -5.92 -1.35 -8.23
CA ALA A 78 -5.90 -2.21 -9.42
C ALA A 78 -4.47 -2.66 -9.74
N ALA A 79 -3.50 -1.74 -9.72
CA ALA A 79 -2.09 -2.03 -9.94
C ALA A 79 -1.55 -3.02 -8.89
N GLN A 80 -1.89 -2.84 -7.62
CA GLN A 80 -1.51 -3.78 -6.56
C GLN A 80 -2.09 -5.19 -6.79
N ARG A 81 -3.33 -5.28 -7.26
CA ARG A 81 -3.97 -6.57 -7.59
C ARG A 81 -3.31 -7.24 -8.79
N GLU A 82 -2.96 -6.47 -9.80
CA GLU A 82 -2.24 -6.95 -10.98
C GLU A 82 -0.86 -7.49 -10.60
N GLN A 83 -0.08 -6.71 -9.84
CA GLN A 83 1.21 -7.12 -9.30
C GLN A 83 1.12 -8.40 -8.48
N ALA A 84 0.13 -8.49 -7.57
CA ALA A 84 -0.10 -9.71 -6.80
C ALA A 84 -0.45 -10.91 -7.69
N ALA A 85 -1.22 -10.70 -8.76
CA ALA A 85 -1.58 -11.74 -9.72
C ALA A 85 -0.35 -12.23 -10.51
N LEU A 86 0.53 -11.33 -10.96
CA LEU A 86 1.77 -11.67 -11.67
C LEU A 86 2.70 -12.49 -10.77
N ARG A 87 2.91 -12.06 -9.52
CA ARG A 87 3.72 -12.81 -8.54
C ARG A 87 3.18 -14.20 -8.30
N ARG A 88 1.86 -14.34 -8.13
CA ARG A 88 1.19 -15.63 -7.99
C ARG A 88 1.35 -16.50 -9.22
N ALA A 89 1.15 -15.94 -10.41
CA ALA A 89 1.28 -16.66 -11.66
C ALA A 89 2.68 -17.25 -11.85
N ALA A 90 3.73 -16.48 -11.55
CA ALA A 90 5.12 -16.95 -11.62
C ALA A 90 5.40 -18.11 -10.65
N LEU A 91 4.93 -18.02 -9.41
CA LEU A 91 5.11 -19.07 -8.40
C LEU A 91 4.35 -20.36 -8.76
N VAL A 92 3.10 -20.23 -9.22
CA VAL A 92 2.28 -21.36 -9.67
C VAL A 92 2.87 -22.01 -10.91
N ALA A 93 3.39 -21.23 -11.86
CA ALA A 93 4.06 -21.76 -13.06
C ALA A 93 5.29 -22.61 -12.70
N LEU A 94 5.97 -22.31 -11.59
CA LEU A 94 7.09 -23.10 -11.07
C LEU A 94 6.68 -24.31 -10.22
N GLY A 95 5.38 -24.50 -9.95
CA GLY A 95 4.83 -25.66 -9.26
C GLY A 95 4.41 -25.42 -7.81
N ALA A 96 4.47 -24.19 -7.29
CA ALA A 96 3.97 -23.90 -5.95
C ALA A 96 2.44 -24.03 -5.90
N SER A 97 1.91 -24.68 -4.85
CA SER A 97 0.47 -24.91 -4.71
C SER A 97 0.05 -24.94 -3.23
N GLY A 98 -1.25 -24.77 -2.97
CA GLY A 98 -1.80 -24.91 -1.61
C GLY A 98 -1.16 -23.98 -0.59
N GLU A 99 -0.79 -24.52 0.57
CA GLU A 99 -0.11 -23.79 1.65
C GLU A 99 1.32 -23.36 1.25
N ASP A 100 2.01 -24.18 0.45
CA ASP A 100 3.35 -23.87 -0.03
C ASP A 100 3.37 -22.65 -0.96
N LEU A 101 2.30 -22.41 -1.72
CA LEU A 101 2.14 -21.18 -2.52
C LEU A 101 2.04 -19.95 -1.62
N VAL A 102 1.26 -20.02 -0.54
CA VAL A 102 1.11 -18.90 0.41
C VAL A 102 2.43 -18.60 1.10
N ASP A 103 3.19 -19.63 1.46
CA ASP A 103 4.51 -19.46 2.07
C ASP A 103 5.54 -18.98 1.05
N ALA A 104 5.50 -19.45 -0.20
CA ALA A 104 6.33 -18.94 -1.27
C ALA A 104 6.05 -17.46 -1.57
N GLU A 105 4.79 -17.02 -1.58
CA GLU A 105 4.42 -15.60 -1.72
C GLU A 105 5.03 -14.73 -0.62
N ARG A 106 5.05 -15.20 0.64
CA ARG A 106 5.64 -14.48 1.78
C ARG A 106 7.17 -14.42 1.74
N LEU A 107 7.80 -15.41 1.12
CA LEU A 107 9.25 -15.56 1.06
C LEU A 107 9.85 -15.02 -0.24
N LEU A 108 9.03 -14.66 -1.21
CA LEU A 108 9.46 -14.06 -2.47
C LEU A 108 9.99 -12.65 -2.19
N ALA A 109 11.32 -12.55 -2.07
CA ALA A 109 12.01 -11.28 -2.00
C ALA A 109 12.27 -10.77 -3.42
N THR A 110 11.57 -9.71 -3.81
CA THR A 110 11.97 -8.85 -4.93
C THR A 110 12.68 -7.63 -4.35
N ASP A 111 13.78 -7.22 -4.99
CA ASP A 111 14.56 -6.06 -4.55
C ASP A 111 13.79 -4.73 -4.78
N ASP A 112 12.72 -4.76 -5.57
CA ASP A 112 11.84 -3.64 -5.88
C ASP A 112 10.34 -4.03 -5.68
N GLU A 113 9.52 -3.06 -5.29
CA GLU A 113 8.06 -3.22 -5.21
C GLU A 113 7.43 -3.25 -6.61
N ASP A 114 8.03 -2.53 -7.56
CA ASP A 114 7.59 -2.42 -8.95
C ASP A 114 8.30 -3.40 -9.90
N ALA A 115 8.84 -4.51 -9.36
CA ALA A 115 9.62 -5.47 -10.12
C ALA A 115 8.86 -6.02 -11.35
N ASP A 116 9.51 -5.97 -12.52
CA ASP A 116 8.94 -6.44 -13.78
C ASP A 116 8.72 -7.97 -13.77
N GLU A 117 7.91 -8.49 -14.69
CA GLU A 117 7.62 -9.93 -14.80
C GLU A 117 8.90 -10.80 -14.86
N ALA A 118 9.92 -10.36 -15.59
CA ALA A 118 11.21 -11.07 -15.69
C ALA A 118 11.97 -11.11 -14.35
N GLN A 119 11.89 -10.04 -13.55
CA GLN A 119 12.54 -9.96 -12.25
C GLN A 119 11.80 -10.82 -11.22
N ILE A 120 10.46 -10.81 -11.25
CA ILE A 120 9.61 -11.69 -10.44
C ILE A 120 9.95 -13.16 -10.75
N GLN A 121 10.07 -13.52 -12.03
CA GLN A 121 10.43 -14.86 -12.45
C GLN A 121 11.82 -15.27 -11.96
N ALA A 122 12.83 -14.41 -12.10
CA ALA A 122 14.18 -14.68 -11.61
C ALA A 122 14.23 -14.83 -10.08
N ALA A 123 13.49 -14.00 -9.35
CA ALA A 123 13.38 -14.09 -7.89
C ALA A 123 12.70 -15.40 -7.46
N ALA A 124 11.66 -15.83 -8.19
CA ALA A 124 10.96 -17.07 -7.94
C ALA A 124 11.85 -18.30 -8.21
N GLU A 125 12.65 -18.28 -9.27
CA GLU A 125 13.65 -19.31 -9.57
C GLU A 125 14.74 -19.37 -8.49
N ALA A 126 15.23 -18.22 -8.03
CA ALA A 126 16.19 -18.14 -6.92
C ALA A 126 15.59 -18.66 -5.60
N LEU A 127 14.29 -18.43 -5.37
CA LEU A 127 13.58 -19.00 -4.23
C LEU A 127 13.48 -20.53 -4.36
N ARG A 128 13.10 -21.06 -5.52
CA ARG A 128 13.06 -22.51 -5.79
C ARG A 128 14.43 -23.16 -5.59
N ALA A 129 15.50 -22.53 -6.06
CA ALA A 129 16.86 -23.03 -5.85
C ALA A 129 17.23 -23.12 -4.36
N ARG A 130 16.72 -22.21 -3.51
CA ARG A 130 16.95 -22.24 -2.06
C ARG A 130 16.03 -23.23 -1.35
N ARG A 131 14.76 -23.29 -1.75
CA ARG A 131 13.68 -24.05 -1.08
C ARG A 131 12.84 -24.82 -2.11
N PRO A 132 13.37 -25.92 -2.66
CA PRO A 132 12.67 -26.72 -3.67
C PRO A 132 11.40 -27.37 -3.12
N GLU A 133 11.37 -27.64 -1.81
CA GLU A 133 10.22 -28.26 -1.13
C GLU A 133 8.91 -27.46 -1.33
N LEU A 134 8.99 -26.12 -1.45
CA LEU A 134 7.84 -25.25 -1.67
C LEU A 134 7.21 -25.37 -3.08
N PHE A 135 7.92 -26.03 -3.99
CA PHE A 135 7.51 -26.21 -5.39
C PHE A 135 7.23 -27.69 -5.71
N GLY A 136 7.07 -28.52 -4.68
CA GLY A 136 6.85 -29.97 -4.82
C GLY A 136 8.11 -30.77 -5.16
N ASP A 137 9.28 -30.13 -5.23
CA ASP A 137 10.56 -30.79 -5.47
C ASP A 137 11.13 -31.29 -4.14
N VAL A 138 11.02 -32.59 -3.87
CA VAL A 138 11.69 -33.20 -2.71
C VAL A 138 13.18 -33.38 -3.05
N ARG A 139 14.07 -32.67 -2.35
CA ARG A 139 15.51 -32.95 -2.47
C ARG A 139 15.79 -34.36 -1.96
N GLY A 140 16.21 -35.24 -2.88
CA GLY A 140 16.80 -36.53 -2.51
C GLY A 140 18.01 -36.32 -1.57
N PRO A 141 18.30 -37.29 -0.68
CA PRO A 141 19.27 -37.11 0.38
C PRO A 141 20.62 -36.66 -0.17
N VAL A 142 21.13 -35.55 0.36
CA VAL A 142 22.47 -35.03 0.04
C VAL A 142 23.47 -36.16 0.30
N ALA A 143 24.28 -36.51 -0.71
CA ALA A 143 25.32 -37.51 -0.56
C ALA A 143 26.16 -37.20 0.67
N ALA A 144 26.36 -38.20 1.53
CA ALA A 144 27.16 -38.04 2.74
C ALA A 144 28.48 -37.36 2.40
N ALA A 145 28.80 -36.27 3.09
CA ALA A 145 30.05 -35.56 2.90
C ALA A 145 31.21 -36.56 2.88
N PRO A 146 32.20 -36.41 1.98
CA PRO A 146 33.35 -37.29 1.96
C PRO A 146 33.98 -37.28 3.35
N ALA A 147 34.03 -38.45 3.98
CA ALA A 147 34.54 -38.62 5.34
C ALA A 147 36.01 -38.22 5.37
N GLY A 148 36.29 -36.96 5.64
CA GLY A 148 37.60 -36.44 6.00
C GLY A 148 37.96 -36.92 7.40
N ALA A 149 38.22 -38.21 7.55
CA ALA A 149 38.80 -38.74 8.77
C ALA A 149 40.29 -38.36 8.80
N PRO A 150 40.79 -37.69 9.86
CA PRO A 150 42.22 -37.48 10.01
C PRO A 150 42.91 -38.84 10.07
N VAL A 151 44.04 -38.95 9.36
CA VAL A 151 44.92 -40.12 9.36
C VAL A 151 45.37 -40.40 10.80
N GLY A 152 44.66 -41.30 11.46
CA GLY A 152 44.85 -41.63 12.88
C GLY A 152 44.19 -42.96 13.16
N ARG A 153 44.91 -44.04 12.86
CA ARG A 153 44.53 -45.43 13.13
C ARG A 153 44.33 -45.62 14.65
N GLY A 154 43.09 -45.50 15.12
CA GLY A 154 42.61 -46.18 16.33
C GLY A 154 41.89 -47.48 15.94
N PRO A 155 41.96 -48.58 16.73
CA PRO A 155 41.37 -49.84 16.32
C PRO A 155 39.86 -49.67 16.13
N SER A 156 39.41 -49.90 14.90
CA SER A 156 38.01 -50.01 14.54
C SER A 156 37.37 -51.11 15.38
N ARG A 157 36.57 -50.74 16.38
CA ARG A 157 35.56 -51.65 16.94
C ARG A 157 34.45 -51.78 15.91
N THR A 158 34.70 -52.59 14.88
CA THR A 158 33.64 -53.17 14.07
C THR A 158 32.81 -54.05 15.00
N THR A 159 31.74 -53.50 15.55
CA THR A 159 30.68 -54.32 16.13
C THR A 159 29.91 -54.87 14.94
N PRO A 160 29.94 -56.20 14.69
CA PRO A 160 29.10 -56.77 13.65
C PRO A 160 27.64 -56.49 14.01
N ALA A 161 26.82 -56.15 13.01
CA ALA A 161 25.39 -55.95 13.18
C ALA A 161 24.79 -57.17 13.90
N GLN A 162 24.36 -56.97 15.15
CA GLN A 162 23.74 -58.04 15.93
C GLN A 162 22.43 -58.42 15.26
N ARG A 163 22.27 -59.70 14.92
CA ARG A 163 21.02 -60.22 14.37
C ARG A 163 19.91 -60.02 15.42
N PRO A 164 18.70 -59.59 15.02
CA PRO A 164 17.59 -59.45 15.96
C PRO A 164 17.39 -60.75 16.76
N GLY A 165 17.41 -60.65 18.09
CA GLY A 165 17.25 -61.80 18.99
C GLY A 165 18.53 -62.48 19.48
N SER A 166 19.73 -62.09 19.00
CA SER A 166 20.99 -62.72 19.45
C SER A 166 21.28 -62.53 20.95
N ALA A 167 20.95 -61.35 21.49
CA ALA A 167 21.12 -61.05 22.91
C ALA A 167 20.24 -61.93 23.82
N GLY A 168 19.00 -62.23 23.38
CA GLY A 168 18.08 -63.13 24.09
C GLY A 168 18.56 -64.59 24.06
N LEU A 169 19.13 -65.01 22.93
CA LEU A 169 19.71 -66.34 22.75
C LEU A 169 20.94 -66.56 23.66
N GLU A 170 21.83 -65.56 23.77
CA GLU A 170 22.95 -65.62 24.71
C GLU A 170 22.50 -65.64 26.18
N MET A 171 21.47 -64.86 26.53
CA MET A 171 20.89 -64.90 27.88
C MET A 171 20.27 -66.26 28.20
N ALA A 172 19.58 -66.89 27.25
CA ALA A 172 18.99 -68.20 27.41
C ALA A 172 20.07 -69.30 27.58
N ARG A 173 21.20 -69.19 26.86
CA ARG A 173 22.36 -70.09 27.07
C ARG A 173 22.96 -69.92 28.46
N ARG A 174 23.21 -68.67 28.90
CA ARG A 174 23.78 -68.40 30.23
C ARG A 174 22.88 -68.86 31.37
N ARG A 175 21.57 -68.86 31.16
CA ARG A 175 20.58 -69.30 32.16
C ARG A 175 20.22 -70.78 32.06
N GLY A 176 20.86 -71.55 31.17
CA GLY A 176 20.62 -72.99 31.01
C GLY A 176 19.22 -73.33 30.47
N LEU A 177 18.53 -72.37 29.85
CA LEU A 177 17.16 -72.53 29.34
C LEU A 177 17.12 -73.19 27.95
N LEU A 178 18.28 -73.34 27.31
CA LEU A 178 18.44 -74.07 26.05
C LEU A 178 18.99 -75.45 26.36
N ARG A 179 18.17 -76.46 26.11
CA ARG A 179 18.60 -77.86 26.09
C ARG A 179 19.42 -78.05 24.83
N GLU A 180 20.71 -78.37 24.96
CA GLU A 180 21.50 -78.86 23.82
C GLU A 180 20.82 -80.13 23.30
N SER A 181 19.97 -79.99 22.29
CA SER A 181 19.55 -81.10 21.47
C SER A 181 20.79 -81.53 20.70
N GLY A 182 21.53 -82.46 21.30
CA GLY A 182 22.61 -83.19 20.65
C GLY A 182 22.15 -83.79 19.33
N GLU A 183 23.13 -83.90 18.44
CA GLU A 183 23.05 -84.46 17.10
C GLU A 183 22.28 -85.78 17.05
N ALA A 184 21.41 -85.92 16.04
CA ALA A 184 21.03 -87.21 15.50
C ALA A 184 21.52 -87.26 14.04
N ARG A 185 22.68 -87.90 13.85
CA ARG A 185 23.00 -88.72 12.69
C ARG A 185 23.40 -90.10 13.22
#